data_AF-A0A7C3PF20-F1
#
_entry.id   AF-A0A7C3PF20-F1
#
_cell.length_a   1.000
_cell.length_b   1.000
_cell.length_c   1.000
_cell.angle_alpha   90.00
_cell.angle_beta   90.00
_cell.angle_gamma   90.00
#
_symmetry.space_group_name_H-M   'P 1'
#
loop_
_entity.id
_entity.type
_entity.pdbx_description
1 polymer ?
#
loop_
_entity_poly.entity_id
_entity_poly.type
_entity_poly.pdbx_seq_one_letter_code
_entity_poly.pdbx_strand_id
1 'polypeptide(L)'
;MIIDTATRVWTGPDPWPDRSEPQEGPVRQTAYSFPPHSPEAHLLAMHCVDGAFVLGYRSCRGGIDHPLEMIMAFVHEDPDRRFAVAGIDPLSDAPISDVERAMHAGAVGVTIAPADCACRPTHDRCMEVLRFCARRRLPVFVSNPGIARPLSVLEFANPALFDEPLREIPSLRIVFCDMGCAFLAETLLMLAKHPGAFASTAALASRPGALRTALRDAHERGVADKVLFGSGFPRCTPQVAIERMYRAAAFRPGPADDGAGSIPREVVRRIIERNVMDVLGLDVPPPPPRAARGDSGDEHDVLAPGEEAWNARELRP
;
A
#
# COMPACT_ATOMS: atom_id res chain seq x y z
N MET A 1 -18.82 -0.82 -1.86
CA MET A 1 -17.73 -0.82 -2.86
C MET A 1 -16.43 -0.97 -2.11
N ILE A 2 -15.55 -1.89 -2.50
CA ILE A 2 -14.25 -2.15 -1.86
C ILE A 2 -13.16 -1.90 -2.91
N ILE A 3 -12.26 -0.97 -2.63
CA ILE A 3 -11.12 -0.66 -3.50
C ILE A 3 -9.81 -0.93 -2.75
N ASP A 4 -8.97 -1.79 -3.31
CA ASP A 4 -7.64 -2.03 -2.75
C ASP A 4 -6.67 -0.91 -3.17
N THR A 5 -6.19 -0.13 -2.21
CA THR A 5 -5.31 1.02 -2.48
C THR A 5 -3.85 0.70 -2.73
N ALA A 6 -3.43 -0.56 -2.57
CA ALA A 6 -2.02 -0.91 -2.63
C ALA A 6 -1.79 -2.34 -3.10
N THR A 7 -1.77 -2.52 -4.43
CA THR A 7 -1.35 -3.76 -5.08
C THR A 7 -0.17 -3.50 -6.01
N ARG A 8 0.62 -4.52 -6.30
CA ARG A 8 1.69 -4.48 -7.30
C ARG A 8 1.64 -5.71 -8.18
N VAL A 9 2.04 -5.54 -9.43
CA VAL A 9 2.28 -6.62 -10.38
C VAL A 9 3.62 -6.39 -11.06
N TRP A 10 4.26 -7.46 -11.48
CA TRP A 10 5.42 -7.38 -12.36
C TRP A 10 5.53 -8.66 -13.19
N THR A 11 6.22 -8.54 -14.32
CA THR A 11 6.52 -9.65 -15.22
C THR A 11 8.00 -9.97 -15.13
N GLY A 12 8.35 -11.23 -14.90
CA GLY A 12 9.75 -11.68 -14.78
C GLY A 12 10.23 -11.88 -13.34
N PRO A 13 11.56 -11.98 -13.13
CA PRO A 13 12.15 -12.17 -11.80
C PRO A 13 11.82 -11.00 -10.87
N ASP A 14 11.81 -11.26 -9.58
CA ASP A 14 11.57 -10.28 -8.52
C ASP A 14 12.49 -9.05 -8.73
N PRO A 15 11.98 -7.85 -9.08
CA PRO A 15 12.81 -6.66 -9.25
C PRO A 15 13.30 -6.09 -7.91
N TRP A 16 12.91 -6.71 -6.79
CA TRP A 16 13.49 -6.51 -5.49
C TRP A 16 14.73 -7.41 -5.39
N PRO A 17 15.88 -6.89 -4.95
CA PRO A 17 17.08 -7.70 -4.85
C PRO A 17 16.80 -8.93 -3.97
N ASP A 18 17.32 -10.07 -4.41
CA ASP A 18 17.18 -11.33 -3.70
C ASP A 18 17.66 -11.14 -2.26
N ARG A 19 16.72 -11.20 -1.31
CA ARG A 19 17.04 -11.13 0.12
C ARG A 19 17.87 -12.34 0.60
N SER A 20 18.11 -13.31 -0.29
CA SER A 20 18.99 -14.45 -0.07
C SER A 20 20.47 -14.15 -0.36
N GLU A 21 20.83 -13.04 -1.02
CA GLU A 21 22.24 -12.65 -1.10
C GLU A 21 22.74 -12.34 0.32
N PRO A 22 23.78 -13.04 0.82
CA PRO A 22 24.32 -12.78 2.13
C PRO A 22 24.93 -11.39 2.13
N GLN A 23 24.23 -10.42 2.71
CA GLN A 23 24.89 -9.22 3.19
C GLN A 23 25.93 -9.64 4.22
N GLU A 24 27.18 -9.25 4.01
CA GLU A 24 28.22 -9.41 5.01
C GLU A 24 27.78 -8.70 6.31
N GLY A 25 27.30 -9.46 7.28
CA GLY A 25 26.77 -8.95 8.53
C GLY A 25 25.92 -9.97 9.31
N PRO A 26 25.65 -9.75 10.61
CA PRO A 26 24.98 -10.72 11.48
C PRO A 26 23.46 -10.84 11.24
N VAL A 27 22.93 -10.21 10.19
CA VAL A 27 21.48 -10.08 9.99
C VAL A 27 20.98 -11.23 9.11
N ARG A 28 20.43 -12.26 9.74
CA ARG A 28 19.58 -13.25 9.05
C ARG A 28 18.31 -12.55 8.55
N GLN A 29 18.27 -12.15 7.29
CA GLN A 29 17.00 -11.88 6.63
C GLN A 29 16.38 -13.24 6.27
N THR A 30 15.19 -13.54 6.79
CA THR A 30 14.44 -14.71 6.36
C THR A 30 14.12 -14.56 4.88
N ALA A 31 14.57 -15.48 4.04
CA ALA A 31 14.19 -15.56 2.64
C ALA A 31 12.67 -15.66 2.54
N TYR A 32 12.00 -14.55 2.24
CA TYR A 32 10.58 -14.56 1.94
C TYR A 32 10.46 -14.86 0.45
N SER A 33 10.03 -16.08 0.10
CA SER A 33 9.49 -16.33 -1.24
C SER A 33 8.19 -15.55 -1.35
N PHE A 34 8.11 -14.58 -2.26
CA PHE A 34 6.86 -13.88 -2.52
C PHE A 34 5.86 -14.87 -3.17
N PRO A 35 4.58 -14.82 -2.80
CA PRO A 35 3.53 -15.48 -3.56
C PRO A 35 3.55 -15.00 -5.03
N PRO A 36 2.96 -15.76 -5.96
CA PRO A 36 2.97 -15.38 -7.38
C PRO A 36 2.45 -13.95 -7.56
N HIS A 37 3.30 -13.13 -8.18
CA HIS A 37 3.15 -11.68 -8.35
C HIS A 37 2.67 -11.29 -9.76
N SER A 38 2.36 -12.28 -10.58
CA SER A 38 2.01 -12.10 -11.98
C SER A 38 0.64 -11.42 -12.14
N PRO A 39 0.37 -10.82 -13.30
CA PRO A 39 -0.96 -10.36 -13.69
C PRO A 39 -2.08 -11.38 -13.41
N GLU A 40 -1.87 -12.66 -13.75
CA GLU A 40 -2.87 -13.72 -13.56
C GLU A 40 -3.15 -13.97 -12.07
N ALA A 41 -2.10 -13.99 -11.25
CA ALA A 41 -2.26 -14.15 -9.81
C ALA A 41 -2.98 -12.97 -9.17
N HIS A 42 -2.74 -11.75 -9.67
CA HIS A 42 -3.48 -10.56 -9.24
C HIS A 42 -4.96 -10.68 -9.56
N LEU A 43 -5.32 -11.08 -10.79
CA LEU A 43 -6.73 -11.26 -11.20
C LEU A 43 -7.46 -12.27 -10.29
N LEU A 44 -6.83 -13.40 -9.97
CA LEU A 44 -7.38 -14.39 -9.03
C LEU A 44 -7.55 -13.82 -7.60
N ALA A 45 -6.56 -13.05 -7.13
CA ALA A 45 -6.58 -12.46 -5.80
C ALA A 45 -7.63 -11.34 -5.64
N MET A 46 -7.92 -10.57 -6.70
CA MET A 46 -8.85 -9.44 -6.66
C MET A 46 -10.33 -9.85 -6.72
N HIS A 47 -10.69 -11.12 -6.57
CA HIS A 47 -12.07 -11.59 -6.74
C HIS A 47 -13.07 -11.05 -5.69
N CYS A 48 -12.60 -10.53 -4.56
CA CYS A 48 -13.44 -10.02 -3.47
C CYS A 48 -13.44 -8.49 -3.35
N VAL A 49 -12.80 -7.78 -4.29
CA VAL A 49 -12.77 -6.32 -4.35
C VAL A 49 -13.33 -5.82 -5.69
N ASP A 50 -13.90 -4.62 -5.69
CA ASP A 50 -14.52 -4.02 -6.88
C ASP A 50 -13.49 -3.39 -7.82
N GLY A 51 -12.36 -2.93 -7.27
CA GLY A 51 -11.22 -2.42 -8.01
C GLY A 51 -9.93 -2.35 -7.19
N ALA A 52 -8.81 -2.05 -7.84
CA ALA A 52 -7.49 -1.99 -7.23
C ALA A 52 -6.57 -0.96 -7.87
N PHE A 53 -5.82 -0.25 -7.04
CA PHE A 53 -4.69 0.56 -7.47
C PHE A 53 -3.46 -0.32 -7.67
N VAL A 54 -2.81 -0.16 -8.83
CA VAL A 54 -1.61 -0.89 -9.23
C VAL A 54 -0.42 0.06 -9.15
N LEU A 55 0.40 -0.12 -8.11
CA LEU A 55 1.48 0.80 -7.77
C LEU A 55 2.78 0.43 -8.48
N GLY A 56 3.25 1.35 -9.30
CA GLY A 56 4.61 1.37 -9.79
C GLY A 56 5.61 1.74 -8.71
N TYR A 57 6.88 1.49 -9.01
CA TYR A 57 8.00 1.77 -8.12
C TYR A 57 9.23 2.08 -8.97
N ARG A 58 9.89 3.20 -8.67
CA ARG A 58 11.10 3.63 -9.36
C ARG A 58 12.07 4.24 -8.36
N SER A 59 13.33 3.82 -8.46
CA SER A 59 14.47 4.34 -7.70
C SER A 59 15.70 4.20 -8.59
N CYS A 60 16.11 5.30 -9.22
CA CYS A 60 17.31 5.38 -10.05
C CYS A 60 18.55 5.00 -9.23
N ARG A 61 18.62 5.50 -7.99
CA ARG A 61 19.69 5.16 -7.04
C ARG A 61 19.75 3.66 -6.73
N GLY A 62 18.59 3.03 -6.62
CA GLY A 62 18.46 1.61 -6.32
C GLY A 62 18.60 0.70 -7.53
N GLY A 63 18.73 1.24 -8.75
CA GLY A 63 18.74 0.47 -9.99
C GLY A 63 17.41 -0.23 -10.30
N ILE A 64 16.30 0.24 -9.72
CA ILE A 64 14.99 -0.38 -9.89
C ILE A 64 14.07 0.56 -10.65
N ASP A 65 13.49 0.05 -11.74
CA ASP A 65 12.51 0.75 -12.55
C ASP A 65 11.40 -0.22 -12.93
N HIS A 66 10.19 0.00 -12.41
CA HIS A 66 8.99 -0.67 -12.91
C HIS A 66 8.49 0.09 -14.13
N PRO A 67 8.58 -0.49 -15.34
CA PRO A 67 8.18 0.23 -16.55
C PRO A 67 6.72 0.64 -16.46
N LEU A 68 6.46 1.93 -16.71
CA LEU A 68 5.10 2.46 -16.77
C LEU A 68 4.26 1.68 -17.78
N GLU A 69 4.85 1.34 -18.92
CA GLU A 69 4.21 0.65 -20.04
C GLU A 69 3.67 -0.73 -19.62
N MET A 70 4.37 -1.44 -18.73
CA MET A 70 3.90 -2.74 -18.20
C MET A 70 2.68 -2.56 -17.30
N ILE A 71 2.70 -1.57 -16.42
CA ILE A 71 1.57 -1.26 -15.54
C ILE A 71 0.36 -0.83 -16.35
N MET A 72 0.57 0.04 -17.34
CA MET A 72 -0.49 0.54 -18.20
C MET A 72 -1.08 -0.56 -19.08
N ALA A 73 -0.24 -1.44 -19.65
CA ALA A 73 -0.71 -2.59 -20.42
C ALA A 73 -1.62 -3.48 -19.58
N PHE A 74 -1.23 -3.76 -18.33
CA PHE A 74 -2.07 -4.50 -17.40
C PHE A 74 -3.37 -3.73 -17.09
N VAL A 75 -3.30 -2.45 -16.76
CA VAL A 75 -4.49 -1.67 -16.38
C VAL A 75 -5.50 -1.54 -17.55
N HIS A 76 -5.03 -1.39 -18.78
CA HIS A 76 -5.87 -1.18 -19.96
C HIS A 76 -6.77 -2.34 -20.34
N GLU A 77 -6.53 -3.57 -19.88
CA GLU A 77 -7.43 -4.68 -20.18
C GLU A 77 -8.70 -4.67 -19.29
N ASP A 78 -8.73 -3.86 -18.22
CA ASP A 78 -9.91 -3.65 -17.34
C ASP A 78 -9.81 -2.27 -16.64
N PRO A 79 -9.92 -1.17 -17.41
CA PRO A 79 -9.69 0.19 -16.93
C PRO A 79 -10.77 0.68 -15.96
N ASP A 80 -11.92 0.01 -15.91
CA ASP A 80 -13.01 0.33 -14.99
C ASP A 80 -12.73 -0.16 -13.56
N ARG A 81 -11.77 -1.09 -13.39
CA ARG A 81 -11.47 -1.72 -12.10
C ARG A 81 -10.00 -1.63 -11.69
N ARG A 82 -9.09 -1.40 -12.63
CA ARG A 82 -7.65 -1.28 -12.37
C ARG A 82 -7.21 0.17 -12.54
N PHE A 83 -6.51 0.70 -11.54
CA PHE A 83 -6.12 2.11 -11.51
C PHE A 83 -4.60 2.24 -11.43
N ALA A 84 -3.97 2.75 -12.49
CA ALA A 84 -2.51 2.86 -12.56
C ALA A 84 -2.00 3.98 -11.65
N VAL A 85 -0.95 3.68 -10.86
CA VAL A 85 -0.19 4.67 -10.09
C VAL A 85 1.27 4.59 -10.51
N ALA A 86 1.79 5.63 -11.16
CA ALA A 86 3.12 5.58 -11.76
C ALA A 86 4.24 5.75 -10.73
N GLY A 87 5.32 4.96 -10.82
CA GLY A 87 6.51 5.14 -9.98
C GLY A 87 7.36 6.31 -10.47
N ILE A 88 7.61 7.30 -9.61
CA ILE A 88 8.39 8.49 -9.93
C ILE A 88 9.57 8.58 -8.96
N ASP A 89 10.78 8.73 -9.51
CA ASP A 89 11.95 9.13 -8.73
C ASP A 89 12.12 10.65 -8.86
N PRO A 90 11.95 11.44 -7.78
CA PRO A 90 12.12 12.88 -7.82
C PRO A 90 13.54 13.34 -8.19
N LEU A 91 14.53 12.44 -8.11
CA LEU A 91 15.93 12.70 -8.48
C LEU A 91 16.30 12.14 -9.87
N SER A 92 15.37 11.56 -10.63
CA SER A 92 15.56 11.21 -12.05
C SER A 92 15.96 12.41 -12.91
N ASP A 93 16.35 12.26 -14.17
CA ASP A 93 16.80 13.40 -14.99
C ASP A 93 15.67 14.42 -15.24
N ALA A 94 14.43 13.94 -15.47
CA ALA A 94 13.29 14.78 -15.84
C ALA A 94 12.00 14.37 -15.11
N PRO A 95 11.93 14.52 -13.76
CA PRO A 95 10.84 13.98 -12.96
C PRO A 95 9.47 14.57 -13.30
N ILE A 96 9.41 15.84 -13.71
CA ILE A 96 8.15 16.47 -14.15
C ILE A 96 7.68 15.89 -15.48
N SER A 97 8.59 15.68 -16.43
CA SER A 97 8.25 15.02 -17.69
C SER A 97 7.78 13.58 -17.47
N ASP A 98 8.34 12.89 -16.48
CA ASP A 98 7.90 11.53 -16.13
C ASP A 98 6.48 11.52 -15.55
N VAL A 99 6.13 12.49 -14.68
CA VAL A 99 4.76 12.66 -14.19
C VAL A 99 3.81 13.00 -15.35
N GLU A 100 4.20 13.89 -16.26
CA GLU A 100 3.40 14.24 -17.43
C GLU A 100 3.16 13.03 -18.34
N ARG A 101 4.19 12.23 -18.63
CA ARG A 101 4.05 10.98 -19.40
C ARG A 101 3.09 10.02 -18.73
N ALA A 102 3.19 9.84 -17.42
CA ALA A 102 2.28 9.00 -16.64
C ALA A 102 0.82 9.47 -16.76
N MET A 103 0.58 10.78 -16.65
CA MET A 103 -0.76 11.36 -16.82
C MET A 103 -1.31 11.14 -18.22
N HIS A 104 -0.51 11.40 -19.27
CA HIS A 104 -0.94 11.19 -20.65
C HIS A 104 -1.26 9.73 -20.95
N ALA A 105 -0.59 8.80 -20.27
CA ALA A 105 -0.90 7.38 -20.37
C ALA A 105 -2.18 6.99 -19.63
N GLY A 106 -2.68 7.81 -18.69
CA GLY A 106 -3.89 7.53 -17.90
C GLY A 106 -3.63 7.12 -16.45
N ALA A 107 -2.42 7.32 -15.92
CA ALA A 107 -2.17 7.12 -14.49
C ALA A 107 -2.98 8.11 -13.65
N VAL A 108 -3.62 7.58 -12.61
CA VAL A 108 -4.51 8.36 -11.71
C VAL A 108 -3.78 8.85 -10.46
N GLY A 109 -2.51 8.50 -10.29
CA GLY A 109 -1.69 8.92 -9.17
C GLY A 109 -0.22 8.60 -9.40
N VAL A 110 0.62 8.99 -8.45
CA VAL A 110 2.06 8.68 -8.48
C VAL A 110 2.51 8.04 -7.17
N THR A 111 3.50 7.16 -7.25
CA THR A 111 4.21 6.62 -6.10
C THR A 111 5.60 7.25 -6.03
N ILE A 112 6.00 7.71 -4.84
CA ILE A 112 7.38 8.10 -4.54
C ILE A 112 7.94 7.23 -3.42
N ALA A 113 9.25 7.02 -3.44
CA ALA A 113 9.95 6.23 -2.43
C ALA A 113 11.13 7.03 -1.84
N PRO A 114 10.88 8.01 -0.95
CA PRO A 114 11.91 8.91 -0.42
C PRO A 114 13.16 8.22 0.15
N ALA A 115 12.98 7.15 0.93
CA ALA A 115 14.11 6.41 1.50
C ALA A 115 14.89 5.65 0.42
N ASP A 116 14.18 5.01 -0.51
CA ASP A 116 14.81 4.24 -1.58
C ASP A 116 15.51 5.11 -2.62
N CYS A 117 15.02 6.33 -2.85
CA CYS A 117 15.64 7.31 -3.76
C CYS A 117 16.71 8.17 -3.05
N ALA A 118 16.84 8.06 -1.72
CA ALA A 118 17.62 8.97 -0.88
C ALA A 118 17.25 10.45 -1.12
N CYS A 119 15.95 10.74 -1.25
CA CYS A 119 15.43 12.07 -1.50
C CYS A 119 14.53 12.51 -0.35
N ARG A 120 14.93 13.56 0.40
CA ARG A 120 14.08 14.15 1.45
C ARG A 120 12.79 14.69 0.83
N PRO A 121 11.63 14.57 1.49
CA PRO A 121 10.39 15.19 1.03
C PRO A 121 10.47 16.71 0.83
N THR A 122 11.35 17.38 1.59
CA THR A 122 11.61 18.83 1.52
C THR A 122 12.69 19.21 0.50
N HIS A 123 13.31 18.24 -0.19
CA HIS A 123 14.27 18.54 -1.25
C HIS A 123 13.57 19.28 -2.39
N ASP A 124 14.19 20.31 -2.98
CA ASP A 124 13.58 21.17 -4.00
C ASP A 124 12.93 20.40 -5.14
N ARG A 125 13.63 19.37 -5.66
CA ARG A 125 13.10 18.51 -6.73
C ARG A 125 11.89 17.67 -6.29
N CYS A 126 11.86 17.21 -5.03
CA CYS A 126 10.71 16.51 -4.48
C CYS A 126 9.53 17.48 -4.31
N MET A 127 9.78 18.65 -3.75
CA MET A 127 8.79 19.72 -3.61
C MET A 127 8.23 20.15 -4.96
N GLU A 128 9.04 20.20 -6.02
CA GLU A 128 8.59 20.46 -7.38
C GLU A 128 7.58 19.41 -7.88
N VAL A 129 7.90 18.12 -7.71
CA VAL A 129 7.01 17.00 -8.03
C VAL A 129 5.73 17.07 -7.21
N LEU A 130 5.82 17.30 -5.90
CA LEU A 130 4.65 17.39 -5.01
C LEU A 130 3.73 18.56 -5.39
N ARG A 131 4.30 19.74 -5.68
CA ARG A 131 3.54 20.91 -6.16
C ARG A 131 2.89 20.62 -7.51
N PHE A 132 3.59 19.94 -8.41
CA PHE A 132 3.05 19.55 -9.71
C PHE A 132 1.85 18.60 -9.55
N CYS A 133 2.00 17.54 -8.77
CA CYS A 133 0.93 16.58 -8.48
C CYS A 133 -0.28 17.27 -7.85
N ALA A 134 -0.06 18.16 -6.88
CA ALA A 134 -1.14 18.91 -6.24
C ALA A 134 -1.91 19.81 -7.22
N ARG A 135 -1.22 20.51 -8.15
CA ARG A 135 -1.88 21.31 -9.20
C ARG A 135 -2.73 20.46 -10.15
N ARG A 136 -2.29 19.23 -10.41
CA ARG A 136 -2.99 18.28 -11.28
C ARG A 136 -4.00 17.38 -10.54
N ARG A 137 -4.18 17.59 -9.23
CA ARG A 137 -5.03 16.76 -8.35
C ARG A 137 -4.65 15.27 -8.36
N LEU A 138 -3.37 14.97 -8.52
CA LEU A 138 -2.85 13.62 -8.42
C LEU A 138 -2.48 13.30 -6.96
N PRO A 139 -3.06 12.26 -6.35
CA PRO A 139 -2.60 11.77 -5.07
C PRO A 139 -1.21 11.15 -5.18
N VAL A 140 -0.42 11.35 -4.12
CA VAL A 140 0.95 10.84 -4.00
C VAL A 140 0.98 9.70 -2.98
N PHE A 141 1.33 8.51 -3.42
CA PHE A 141 1.52 7.34 -2.56
C PHE A 141 2.98 7.28 -2.12
N VAL A 142 3.22 7.34 -0.81
CA VAL A 142 4.57 7.23 -0.25
C VAL A 142 4.79 5.77 0.12
N SER A 143 5.62 5.07 -0.65
CA SER A 143 5.88 3.64 -0.46
C SER A 143 7.35 3.32 -0.65
N ASN A 144 7.97 2.78 0.39
CA ASN A 144 9.41 2.45 0.42
C ASN A 144 9.59 0.92 0.52
N PRO A 145 9.28 0.15 -0.54
CA PRO A 145 9.34 -1.30 -0.45
C PRO A 145 10.78 -1.81 -0.26
N GLY A 146 11.79 -1.01 -0.61
CA GLY A 146 13.20 -1.33 -0.46
C GLY A 146 13.83 -0.84 0.85
N ILE A 147 13.05 -0.31 1.81
CA ILE A 147 13.55 0.37 3.03
C ILE A 147 14.54 -0.45 3.87
N ALA A 148 14.51 -1.78 3.77
CA ALA A 148 15.41 -2.68 4.49
C ALA A 148 16.80 -2.85 3.81
N ARG A 149 17.02 -2.25 2.64
CA ARG A 149 18.31 -2.30 1.94
C ARG A 149 19.29 -1.31 2.57
N PRO A 150 20.59 -1.65 2.66
CA PRO A 150 21.63 -0.75 3.19
C PRO A 150 21.72 0.60 2.48
N LEU A 151 21.36 0.65 1.19
CA LEU A 151 21.39 1.85 0.38
C LEU A 151 20.23 2.82 0.68
N SER A 152 19.15 2.32 1.31
CA SER A 152 17.96 3.12 1.62
C SER A 152 18.18 3.97 2.87
N VAL A 153 17.73 5.23 2.80
CA VAL A 153 17.91 6.20 3.88
C VAL A 153 16.64 6.20 4.75
N LEU A 154 16.65 5.40 5.82
CA LEU A 154 15.49 5.19 6.70
C LEU A 154 14.85 6.49 7.18
N GLU A 155 15.66 7.50 7.53
CA GLU A 155 15.14 8.79 8.00
C GLU A 155 14.19 9.45 6.99
N PHE A 156 14.39 9.26 5.68
CA PHE A 156 13.54 9.87 4.64
C PHE A 156 12.19 9.19 4.49
N ALA A 157 12.02 7.97 5.01
CA ALA A 157 10.72 7.32 5.07
C ALA A 157 9.83 7.85 6.20
N ASN A 158 10.35 8.69 7.11
CA ASN A 158 9.56 9.21 8.22
C ASN A 158 8.45 10.17 7.73
N PRO A 159 7.16 9.85 7.96
CA PRO A 159 6.03 10.70 7.57
C PRO A 159 6.07 12.11 8.14
N ALA A 160 6.74 12.34 9.28
CA ALA A 160 6.90 13.68 9.85
C ALA A 160 7.66 14.64 8.93
N LEU A 161 8.50 14.14 8.03
CA LEU A 161 9.19 14.98 7.03
C LEU A 161 8.23 15.57 5.99
N PHE A 162 7.01 15.05 5.88
CA PHE A 162 5.96 15.61 5.03
C PHE A 162 5.18 16.74 5.70
N ASP A 163 5.51 17.12 6.94
CA ASP A 163 4.85 18.23 7.64
C ASP A 163 5.01 19.57 6.92
N GLU A 164 6.21 19.86 6.41
CA GLU A 164 6.46 21.07 5.61
C GLU A 164 5.73 21.02 4.25
N PRO A 165 5.87 19.97 3.42
CA PRO A 165 5.11 19.85 2.18
C PRO A 165 3.59 20.02 2.35
N LEU A 166 2.99 19.40 3.37
CA LEU A 166 1.54 19.47 3.61
C LEU A 166 1.09 20.84 4.16
N ARG A 167 1.96 21.58 4.86
CA ARG A 167 1.69 22.99 5.25
C ARG A 167 1.78 23.94 4.06
N GLU A 168 2.78 23.77 3.21
CA GLU A 168 3.00 24.65 2.05
C GLU A 168 2.04 24.38 0.89
N ILE A 169 1.53 23.14 0.78
CA ILE A 169 0.70 22.71 -0.34
C ILE A 169 -0.61 22.13 0.22
N PRO A 170 -1.55 22.95 0.72
CA PRO A 170 -2.76 22.44 1.39
C PRO A 170 -3.68 21.56 0.53
N SER A 171 -3.57 21.64 -0.80
CA SER A 171 -4.32 20.82 -1.75
C SER A 171 -3.68 19.46 -2.04
N LEU A 172 -2.45 19.23 -1.55
CA LEU A 172 -1.73 17.98 -1.73
C LEU A 172 -2.42 16.85 -0.98
N ARG A 173 -2.55 15.70 -1.64
CA ARG A 173 -3.07 14.47 -1.03
C ARG A 173 -1.96 13.43 -1.00
N ILE A 174 -1.63 12.95 0.19
CA ILE A 174 -0.60 11.95 0.43
C ILE A 174 -1.23 10.73 1.05
N VAL A 175 -0.91 9.55 0.51
CA VAL A 175 -1.22 8.26 1.13
C VAL A 175 0.08 7.64 1.63
N PHE A 176 0.27 7.58 2.94
CA PHE A 176 1.37 6.84 3.56
C PHE A 176 1.07 5.34 3.47
N CYS A 177 1.72 4.66 2.52
CA CYS A 177 1.57 3.22 2.36
C CYS A 177 2.18 2.48 3.54
N ASP A 178 1.73 1.25 3.70
CA ASP A 178 2.14 0.37 4.78
C ASP A 178 1.96 0.98 6.20
N MET A 179 0.95 1.87 6.31
CA MET A 179 0.63 2.81 7.40
C MET A 179 1.86 3.50 8.00
N GLY A 180 2.74 3.93 7.09
CA GLY A 180 3.99 4.63 7.39
C GLY A 180 5.16 3.72 7.73
N CYS A 181 5.07 2.44 7.36
CA CYS A 181 6.14 1.44 7.49
C CYS A 181 6.55 1.16 8.95
N ALA A 182 7.53 1.92 9.47
CA ALA A 182 8.06 1.82 10.83
C ALA A 182 7.61 2.96 11.75
N PHE A 183 6.95 3.99 11.20
CA PHE A 183 6.67 5.27 11.86
C PHE A 183 5.17 5.45 12.15
N LEU A 184 4.56 4.49 12.85
CA LEU A 184 3.12 4.49 13.08
C LEU A 184 2.66 5.74 13.87
N ALA A 185 3.38 6.12 14.92
CA ALA A 185 3.01 7.25 15.77
C ALA A 185 3.02 8.57 14.98
N GLU A 186 4.07 8.80 14.19
CA GLU A 186 4.19 9.96 13.31
C GLU A 186 3.12 9.95 12.23
N THR A 187 2.83 8.78 11.64
CA THR A 187 1.73 8.64 10.65
C THR A 187 0.41 9.08 11.26
N LEU A 188 0.04 8.55 12.42
CA LEU A 188 -1.22 8.88 13.08
C LEU A 188 -1.30 10.37 13.46
N LEU A 189 -0.19 10.97 13.88
CA LEU A 189 -0.12 12.41 14.14
C LEU A 189 -0.31 13.23 12.85
N MET A 190 0.29 12.80 11.75
CA MET A 190 0.14 13.44 10.44
C MET A 190 -1.31 13.36 9.93
N LEU A 191 -1.97 12.20 10.10
CA LEU A 191 -3.40 12.05 9.80
C LEU A 191 -4.26 13.04 10.62
N ALA A 192 -3.97 13.20 11.91
CA ALA A 192 -4.70 14.14 12.76
C ALA A 192 -4.45 15.60 12.36
N LYS A 193 -3.19 15.94 12.02
CA LYS A 193 -2.74 17.30 11.75
C LYS A 193 -3.17 17.83 10.37
N HIS A 194 -3.14 16.98 9.34
CA HIS A 194 -3.28 17.42 7.95
C HIS A 194 -4.52 16.83 7.27
N PRO A 195 -5.39 17.67 6.64
CA PRO A 195 -6.57 17.18 5.92
C PRO A 195 -6.21 16.32 4.70
N GLY A 196 -5.08 16.62 4.05
CA GLY A 196 -4.59 15.88 2.88
C GLY A 196 -3.74 14.64 3.20
N ALA A 197 -3.58 14.26 4.47
CA ALA A 197 -2.83 13.07 4.86
C ALA A 197 -3.75 11.86 5.07
N PHE A 198 -3.43 10.76 4.39
CA PHE A 198 -4.09 9.46 4.48
C PHE A 198 -3.07 8.36 4.70
N ALA A 199 -3.51 7.18 5.11
CA ALA A 199 -2.61 6.03 5.27
C ALA A 199 -3.29 4.75 4.79
N SER A 200 -2.53 3.83 4.21
CA SER A 200 -3.05 2.53 3.72
C SER A 200 -2.64 1.39 4.65
N THR A 201 -3.52 0.42 4.88
CA THR A 201 -3.24 -0.78 5.71
C THR A 201 -2.31 -1.81 5.05
N ALA A 202 -1.79 -1.51 3.85
CA ALA A 202 -0.91 -2.39 3.08
C ALA A 202 0.22 -3.00 3.95
N ALA A 203 0.62 -4.25 3.70
CA ALA A 203 1.67 -4.99 4.45
C ALA A 203 1.52 -5.16 5.97
N LEU A 204 0.70 -4.37 6.66
CA LEU A 204 0.24 -4.66 8.01
C LEU A 204 -0.76 -5.81 7.96
N ALA A 205 -1.49 -5.95 6.86
CA ALA A 205 -2.33 -7.11 6.59
C ALA A 205 -1.58 -8.45 6.74
N SER A 206 -0.25 -8.51 6.51
CA SER A 206 0.56 -9.72 6.77
C SER A 206 1.10 -9.85 8.20
N ARG A 207 0.86 -8.85 9.06
CA ARG A 207 1.35 -8.75 10.45
C ARG A 207 0.21 -8.47 11.42
N PRO A 208 -0.58 -9.48 11.82
CA PRO A 208 -1.84 -9.29 12.57
C PRO A 208 -1.72 -8.45 13.85
N GLY A 209 -0.63 -8.62 14.62
CA GLY A 209 -0.40 -7.82 15.83
C GLY A 209 -0.20 -6.33 15.53
N ALA A 210 0.62 -6.02 14.52
CA ALA A 210 0.87 -4.64 14.11
C ALA A 210 -0.37 -3.99 13.46
N LEU A 211 -1.13 -4.76 12.67
CA LEU A 211 -2.40 -4.31 12.11
C LEU A 211 -3.40 -3.92 13.21
N ARG A 212 -3.56 -4.77 14.23
CA ARG A 212 -4.46 -4.49 15.34
C ARG A 212 -4.06 -3.23 16.08
N THR A 213 -2.79 -3.08 16.43
CA THR A 213 -2.27 -1.86 17.07
C THR A 213 -2.58 -0.64 16.23
N ALA A 214 -2.29 -0.67 14.94
CA ALA A 214 -2.52 0.47 14.07
C ALA A 214 -4.00 0.85 13.93
N LEU A 215 -4.90 -0.14 13.79
CA LEU A 215 -6.35 0.12 13.71
C LEU A 215 -6.93 0.65 15.03
N ARG A 216 -6.47 0.12 16.17
CA ARG A 216 -6.87 0.60 17.50
C ARG A 216 -6.40 2.04 17.70
N ASP A 217 -5.12 2.30 17.50
CA ASP A 217 -4.55 3.63 17.76
C ASP A 217 -5.15 4.68 16.80
N ALA A 218 -5.47 4.31 15.56
CA ALA A 218 -6.21 5.17 14.63
C ALA A 218 -7.65 5.45 15.10
N HIS A 219 -8.33 4.45 15.67
CA HIS A 219 -9.67 4.62 16.22
C HIS A 219 -9.66 5.53 17.45
N GLU A 220 -8.77 5.27 18.41
CA GLU A 220 -8.65 6.04 19.66
C GLU A 220 -8.31 7.50 19.41
N ARG A 221 -7.51 7.79 18.37
CA ARG A 221 -7.15 9.16 17.96
C ARG A 221 -8.22 9.82 17.08
N GLY A 222 -9.29 9.11 16.72
CA GLY A 222 -10.35 9.64 15.88
C GLY A 222 -9.93 9.92 14.42
N VAL A 223 -8.93 9.19 13.91
CA VAL A 223 -8.39 9.37 12.54
C VAL A 223 -8.65 8.17 11.62
N ALA A 224 -9.48 7.22 12.06
CA ALA A 224 -9.82 6.02 11.28
C ALA A 224 -10.53 6.33 9.94
N ASP A 225 -11.13 7.52 9.81
CA ASP A 225 -11.70 8.09 8.58
C ASP A 225 -10.63 8.47 7.52
N LYS A 226 -9.35 8.49 7.91
CA LYS A 226 -8.21 8.72 7.00
C LYS A 226 -7.38 7.46 6.71
N VAL A 227 -7.78 6.31 7.28
CA VAL A 227 -7.15 5.00 7.00
C VAL A 227 -7.87 4.30 5.86
N LEU A 228 -7.15 3.98 4.79
CA LEU A 228 -7.65 3.34 3.57
C LEU A 228 -7.31 1.85 3.57
N PHE A 229 -8.19 1.03 3.00
CA PHE A 229 -7.92 -0.40 2.82
C PHE A 229 -6.83 -0.62 1.76
N GLY A 230 -5.84 -1.41 2.11
CA GLY A 230 -4.86 -1.94 1.17
C GLY A 230 -4.38 -3.31 1.62
N SER A 231 -4.35 -4.28 0.71
CA SER A 231 -3.85 -5.63 1.03
C SER A 231 -2.33 -5.69 1.06
N GLY A 232 -1.67 -4.93 0.18
CA GLY A 232 -0.24 -5.07 -0.07
C GLY A 232 0.09 -6.30 -0.91
N PHE A 233 -0.81 -6.75 -1.78
CA PHE A 233 -0.54 -7.78 -2.79
C PHE A 233 0.79 -7.47 -3.53
N PRO A 234 1.68 -8.45 -3.72
CA PRO A 234 1.48 -9.90 -3.54
C PRO A 234 1.71 -10.46 -2.14
N ARG A 235 2.11 -9.65 -1.13
CA ARG A 235 2.39 -10.16 0.22
C ARG A 235 1.18 -10.74 0.95
N CYS A 236 0.00 -10.22 0.63
CA CYS A 236 -1.27 -10.62 1.23
C CYS A 236 -2.36 -10.40 0.19
N THR A 237 -3.29 -11.36 0.06
CA THR A 237 -4.46 -11.17 -0.81
C THR A 237 -5.48 -10.25 -0.11
N PRO A 238 -6.35 -9.57 -0.87
CA PRO A 238 -7.42 -8.75 -0.30
C PRO A 238 -8.35 -9.52 0.63
N GLN A 239 -8.71 -10.77 0.27
CA GLN A 239 -9.55 -11.61 1.11
C GLN A 239 -8.92 -11.83 2.50
N VAL A 240 -7.66 -12.27 2.53
CA VAL A 240 -6.95 -12.51 3.79
C VAL A 240 -6.77 -11.21 4.58
N ALA A 241 -6.54 -10.07 3.91
CA ALA A 241 -6.43 -8.77 4.55
C ALA A 241 -7.75 -8.36 5.24
N ILE A 242 -8.88 -8.49 4.54
CA ILE A 242 -10.23 -8.20 5.06
C ILE A 242 -10.54 -9.08 6.27
N GLU A 243 -10.30 -10.39 6.16
CA GLU A 243 -10.50 -11.34 7.26
C GLU A 243 -9.67 -10.95 8.49
N ARG A 244 -8.39 -10.60 8.29
CA ARG A 244 -7.49 -10.19 9.38
C ARG A 244 -7.90 -8.87 10.02
N MET A 245 -8.40 -7.90 9.26
CA MET A 245 -8.96 -6.67 9.79
C MET A 245 -10.18 -6.93 10.68
N TYR A 246 -11.10 -7.80 10.25
CA TYR A 246 -12.24 -8.18 11.08
C TYR A 246 -11.84 -9.00 12.30
N ARG A 247 -10.84 -9.88 12.20
CA ARG A 247 -10.27 -10.59 13.36
C ARG A 247 -9.64 -9.61 14.35
N ALA A 248 -9.00 -8.54 13.88
CA ALA A 248 -8.47 -7.50 14.76
C ALA A 248 -9.58 -6.78 15.55
N ALA A 249 -10.74 -6.53 14.93
CA ALA A 249 -11.91 -5.97 15.63
C ALA A 249 -12.61 -6.97 16.57
N ALA A 250 -12.55 -8.26 16.27
CA ALA A 250 -13.11 -9.31 17.12
C ALA A 250 -12.24 -9.58 18.37
N PHE A 251 -11.00 -9.11 18.38
CA PHE A 251 -10.11 -9.25 19.53
C PHE A 251 -10.68 -8.50 20.74
N ARG A 252 -10.85 -9.22 21.85
CA ARG A 252 -11.28 -8.63 23.12
C ARG A 252 -10.06 -8.45 24.03
N PRO A 253 -9.77 -7.22 24.48
CA PRO A 253 -8.78 -6.98 25.52
C PRO A 253 -9.09 -7.78 26.80
N GLY A 254 -8.09 -7.96 27.64
CA GLY A 254 -8.26 -8.71 28.89
C GLY A 254 -9.17 -7.96 29.88
N PRO A 255 -9.61 -8.61 30.97
CA PRO A 255 -10.46 -8.00 31.99
C PRO A 255 -9.89 -6.73 32.64
N ALA A 256 -8.57 -6.53 32.55
CA ALA A 256 -7.86 -5.38 33.12
C ALA A 256 -7.95 -4.11 32.27
N ASP A 257 -8.40 -4.21 31.01
CA ASP A 257 -8.40 -3.10 30.07
C ASP A 257 -9.77 -2.39 29.97
N ASP A 258 -10.79 -2.78 30.76
CA ASP A 258 -12.15 -2.17 30.78
C ASP A 258 -12.82 -1.98 29.39
N GLY A 259 -12.38 -2.73 28.38
CA GLY A 259 -12.82 -2.55 26.98
C GLY A 259 -12.12 -1.42 26.23
N ALA A 260 -11.23 -0.66 26.90
CA ALA A 260 -10.27 0.23 26.27
C ALA A 260 -9.41 -0.57 25.28
N GLY A 261 -9.32 -0.08 24.05
CA GLY A 261 -8.62 -0.75 22.98
C GLY A 261 -9.43 -1.76 22.15
N SER A 262 -10.73 -1.90 22.39
CA SER A 262 -11.62 -2.58 21.43
C SER A 262 -11.87 -1.71 20.20
N ILE A 263 -11.89 -2.33 19.01
CA ILE A 263 -12.18 -1.63 17.75
C ILE A 263 -13.60 -2.00 17.33
N PRO A 264 -14.55 -1.06 17.26
CA PRO A 264 -15.89 -1.36 16.78
C PRO A 264 -15.84 -1.94 15.36
N ARG A 265 -16.56 -3.04 15.11
CA ARG A 265 -16.63 -3.69 13.80
C ARG A 265 -16.99 -2.73 12.67
N GLU A 266 -17.86 -1.76 12.97
CA GLU A 266 -18.28 -0.72 12.03
C GLU A 266 -17.12 0.20 11.60
N VAL A 267 -16.15 0.48 12.48
CA VAL A 267 -14.95 1.26 12.11
C VAL A 267 -14.15 0.52 11.04
N VAL A 268 -13.94 -0.79 11.22
CA VAL A 268 -13.24 -1.63 10.23
C VAL A 268 -14.02 -1.69 8.92
N ARG A 269 -15.34 -1.87 8.98
CA ARG A 269 -16.20 -1.86 7.79
C ARG A 269 -16.05 -0.54 7.01
N ARG A 270 -16.11 0.60 7.69
CA ARG A 270 -15.92 1.93 7.07
C ARG A 270 -14.54 2.15 6.47
N ILE A 271 -13.51 1.46 6.94
CA ILE A 271 -12.17 1.49 6.33
C ILE A 271 -12.15 0.67 5.04
N ILE A 272 -12.74 -0.53 5.07
CA ILE A 272 -12.79 -1.46 3.93
C ILE A 272 -13.65 -0.91 2.79
N GLU A 273 -14.84 -0.39 3.11
CA GLU A 273 -15.84 0.04 2.12
C GLU A 273 -15.70 1.53 1.74
N ARG A 274 -14.59 2.19 2.10
CA ARG A 274 -14.42 3.63 1.89
C ARG A 274 -14.44 3.97 0.40
N ASN A 275 -15.14 5.05 0.04
CA ASN A 275 -15.01 5.61 -1.30
C ASN A 275 -13.64 6.32 -1.44
N VAL A 276 -12.64 5.56 -1.90
CA VAL A 276 -11.27 6.06 -2.07
C VAL A 276 -11.21 7.14 -3.15
N MET A 277 -12.04 7.05 -4.20
CA MET A 277 -12.03 8.01 -5.30
C MET A 277 -12.39 9.41 -4.80
N ASP A 278 -13.47 9.54 -4.03
CA ASP A 278 -13.92 10.81 -3.47
C ASP A 278 -12.89 11.39 -2.48
N VAL A 279 -12.38 10.54 -1.59
CA VAL A 279 -11.43 10.95 -0.54
C VAL A 279 -10.12 11.46 -1.17
N LEU A 280 -9.64 10.78 -2.21
CA LEU A 280 -8.45 11.17 -2.95
C LEU A 280 -8.72 12.24 -4.02
N GLY A 281 -9.98 12.67 -4.20
CA GLY A 281 -10.36 13.70 -5.17
C GLY A 281 -10.12 13.30 -6.63
N LEU A 282 -10.23 12.00 -6.92
CA LEU A 282 -10.04 11.42 -8.25
C LEU A 282 -11.32 11.55 -9.07
N ASP A 283 -11.21 12.11 -10.27
CA ASP A 283 -12.32 12.21 -11.23
C ASP A 283 -12.36 10.97 -12.12
N VAL A 284 -12.55 9.82 -11.47
CA VAL A 284 -12.63 8.51 -12.12
C VAL A 284 -13.95 7.88 -11.69
N PRO A 285 -14.77 7.37 -12.63
CA PRO A 285 -16.02 6.72 -12.26
C PRO A 285 -15.74 5.53 -11.32
N PRO A 286 -16.61 5.30 -10.32
CA PRO A 286 -16.47 4.14 -9.47
C PRO A 286 -16.61 2.85 -10.30
N PRO A 287 -15.90 1.76 -9.94
CA PRO A 287 -16.01 0.49 -10.63
C PRO A 287 -17.47 0.01 -10.69
N PRO A 288 -17.90 -0.59 -11.81
CA PRO A 288 -19.26 -1.09 -11.94
C PRO A 288 -19.53 -2.21 -10.91
N PRO A 289 -20.77 -2.37 -10.44
CA PRO A 289 -21.14 -3.46 -9.55
C PRO A 289 -20.68 -4.79 -10.15
N ARG A 290 -20.07 -5.65 -9.34
CA ARG A 290 -19.85 -7.04 -9.79
C ARG A 290 -21.20 -7.71 -9.95
N ALA A 291 -21.38 -8.47 -11.03
CA ALA A 291 -22.56 -9.33 -11.17
C ALA A 291 -22.67 -10.19 -9.91
N ALA A 292 -23.88 -10.25 -9.31
CA ALA A 292 -24.13 -11.18 -8.22
C ALA A 292 -23.71 -12.56 -8.73
N ARG A 293 -22.82 -13.25 -7.99
CA ARG A 293 -22.51 -14.65 -8.30
C ARG A 293 -23.86 -15.36 -8.36
N GLY A 294 -24.25 -15.81 -9.54
CA GLY A 294 -25.40 -16.69 -9.67
C GLY A 294 -25.18 -17.83 -8.70
N ASP A 295 -26.22 -18.16 -7.94
CA ASP A 295 -26.29 -19.36 -7.12
C ASP A 295 -26.38 -20.56 -8.08
N SER A 296 -25.33 -20.79 -8.88
CA SER A 296 -25.14 -22.00 -9.64
C SER A 296 -24.55 -22.99 -8.67
N GLY A 297 -25.41 -23.85 -8.12
CA GLY A 297 -25.07 -24.98 -7.27
C GLY A 297 -24.25 -26.05 -7.99
N ASP A 298 -23.07 -25.66 -8.49
CA ASP A 298 -22.03 -26.59 -8.92
C ASP A 298 -20.97 -26.62 -7.83
N GLU A 299 -20.98 -27.71 -7.07
CA GLU A 299 -19.90 -28.14 -6.18
C GLU A 299 -18.62 -28.33 -7.01
N HIS A 300 -17.89 -27.24 -7.24
CA HIS A 300 -16.50 -27.32 -7.60
C HIS A 300 -15.68 -27.36 -6.32
N ASP A 301 -15.19 -28.56 -6.01
CA ASP A 301 -14.17 -28.88 -5.01
C ASP A 301 -13.06 -27.82 -5.02
N VAL A 302 -13.16 -26.86 -4.09
CA VAL A 302 -12.07 -25.95 -3.78
C VAL A 302 -11.08 -26.79 -2.99
N LEU A 303 -10.04 -27.27 -3.69
CA LEU A 303 -8.85 -27.79 -3.04
C LEU A 303 -8.37 -26.76 -2.02
N ALA A 304 -8.62 -27.05 -0.74
CA ALA A 304 -8.04 -26.33 0.37
C ALA A 304 -6.51 -26.32 0.18
N PRO A 305 -5.83 -25.18 0.32
CA PRO A 305 -4.38 -25.19 0.45
C PRO A 305 -4.06 -25.99 1.71
N GLY A 306 -3.40 -27.15 1.55
CA GLY A 306 -3.05 -28.05 2.63
C GLY A 306 -2.28 -27.34 3.74
N GLU A 307 -2.68 -27.58 4.98
CA GLU A 307 -2.06 -27.12 6.23
C GLU A 307 -0.68 -27.75 6.52
N GLU A 308 0.10 -28.13 5.51
CA GLU A 308 1.40 -28.79 5.71
C GLU A 308 2.57 -27.89 5.30
N ALA A 309 2.98 -26.99 6.21
CA ALA A 309 4.38 -26.56 6.41
C ALA A 309 4.50 -25.56 7.58
N TRP A 310 4.05 -25.92 8.78
CA TRP A 310 4.42 -25.22 10.01
C TRP A 310 4.71 -26.23 11.13
N ASN A 311 5.70 -27.11 10.92
CA ASN A 311 6.31 -27.86 12.01
C ASN A 311 7.69 -27.26 12.34
N ALA A 312 7.67 -26.23 13.20
CA ALA A 312 8.83 -25.80 13.94
C ALA A 312 9.03 -26.73 15.16
N ARG A 313 9.53 -27.94 14.92
CA ARG A 313 10.04 -28.83 15.97
C ARG A 313 11.04 -29.80 15.35
N GLU A 314 12.30 -29.40 15.41
CA GLU A 314 13.43 -30.23 15.84
C GLU A 314 14.68 -29.45 15.50
N LEU A 315 15.32 -28.90 16.54
CA LEU A 315 16.75 -28.62 16.67
C LEU A 315 16.95 -27.98 18.04
N ARG A 316 17.26 -28.83 19.02
CA ARG A 316 17.96 -28.51 20.26
C ARG A 316 18.86 -29.70 20.58
N PRO A 317 19.97 -29.45 21.28
CA PRO A 317 21.08 -28.57 20.94
C PRO A 317 22.04 -29.23 19.93
#